data_AF-A0A8T2SYD0-F1
#
_entry.id   AF-A0A8T2SYD0-F1
#
_cell.length_a   1.000
_cell.length_b   1.000
_cell.length_c   1.000
_cell.angle_alpha   90.00
_cell.angle_beta   90.00
_cell.angle_gamma   90.00
#
_symmetry.space_group_name_H-M   'P 1'
#
loop_
_entity.id
_entity.type
_entity.pdbx_description
1 polymer ?
#
loop_
_entity_poly.entity_id
_entity_poly.type
_entity_poly.pdbx_seq_one_letter_code
_entity_poly.pdbx_strand_id
1 'polypeptide(L)'
;MIADIDKDGSGTIDFEEFLQMMTTKMGERDTKEEIRKAFKLFDDDETGKISFKNLKRVAKELGENMTDEELQEMIDEADRDGDGEINEEEFFRIMKKTSLF
;
A
#
# COMPACT_ATOMS: atom_id res chain seq x y z
N MET A 1 -1.75 -21.08 6.90
CA MET A 1 -1.64 -21.36 5.44
C MET A 1 -2.56 -22.47 4.89
N ILE A 2 -3.30 -23.23 5.71
CA ILE A 2 -4.58 -23.87 5.28
C ILE A 2 -5.65 -23.56 6.34
N ALA A 3 -5.25 -23.60 7.61
CA ALA A 3 -6.10 -23.26 8.76
C ALA A 3 -6.73 -21.85 8.77
N ASP A 4 -6.19 -20.90 7.98
CA ASP A 4 -6.77 -19.54 7.88
C ASP A 4 -7.91 -19.47 6.85
N ILE A 5 -8.07 -20.51 6.02
CA ILE A 5 -8.96 -20.58 4.86
C ILE A 5 -10.02 -21.66 5.05
N ASP A 6 -9.62 -22.77 5.68
CA ASP A 6 -10.48 -23.87 6.16
C ASP A 6 -11.32 -23.39 7.34
N LYS A 7 -12.48 -22.79 7.04
CA LYS A 7 -13.38 -22.22 8.04
C LYS A 7 -14.25 -23.27 8.70
N ASP A 8 -14.49 -24.39 8.03
CA ASP A 8 -15.25 -25.50 8.56
C ASP A 8 -14.40 -26.49 9.38
N GLY A 9 -13.06 -26.37 9.30
CA GLY A 9 -12.11 -27.19 10.03
C GLY A 9 -12.02 -28.62 9.49
N SER A 10 -12.45 -28.85 8.26
CA SER A 10 -12.44 -30.16 7.60
C SER A 10 -11.03 -30.65 7.27
N GLY A 11 -10.02 -29.77 7.32
CA GLY A 11 -8.66 -30.04 6.92
C GLY A 11 -8.44 -30.02 5.41
N THR A 12 -9.48 -29.70 4.63
CA THR A 12 -9.48 -29.64 3.16
C THR A 12 -10.21 -28.41 2.66
N ILE A 13 -9.72 -27.77 1.60
CA ILE A 13 -10.39 -26.59 1.03
C ILE A 13 -11.53 -27.07 0.12
N ASP A 14 -12.78 -26.76 0.48
CA ASP A 14 -13.92 -27.05 -0.38
C ASP A 14 -14.10 -26.01 -1.50
N PHE A 15 -15.08 -26.21 -2.39
CA PHE A 15 -15.28 -25.33 -3.54
C PHE A 15 -15.73 -23.91 -3.15
N GLU A 16 -16.48 -23.77 -2.06
CA GLU A 16 -16.95 -22.49 -1.54
C GLU A 16 -15.80 -21.72 -0.86
N GLU A 17 -14.97 -22.42 -0.10
CA GLU A 17 -13.74 -21.90 0.50
C GLU A 17 -12.70 -21.52 -0.57
N PHE A 18 -12.60 -22.31 -1.64
CA PHE A 18 -11.76 -22.00 -2.81
C PHE A 18 -12.25 -20.74 -3.54
N LEU A 19 -13.56 -20.59 -3.72
CA LEU A 19 -14.15 -19.39 -4.31
C LEU A 19 -13.89 -18.15 -3.44
N GLN A 20 -14.09 -18.24 -2.12
CA GLN A 20 -13.72 -17.15 -1.20
C GLN A 20 -12.23 -16.81 -1.33
N MET A 21 -11.36 -17.81 -1.34
CA MET A 21 -9.92 -17.61 -1.48
C MET A 21 -9.58 -16.85 -2.78
N MET A 22 -10.15 -17.28 -3.91
CA MET A 22 -9.89 -16.66 -5.21
C MET A 22 -10.46 -15.25 -5.29
N THR A 23 -11.67 -15.01 -4.78
CA THR A 23 -12.27 -13.67 -4.76
C THR A 23 -11.48 -12.71 -3.87
N THR A 24 -11.07 -13.15 -2.66
CA THR A 24 -10.23 -12.34 -1.77
C THR A 24 -8.85 -12.09 -2.39
N LYS A 25 -8.19 -13.12 -2.94
CA LYS A 25 -6.85 -12.96 -3.52
C LYS A 25 -6.84 -12.19 -4.84
N MET A 26 -7.89 -12.27 -5.66
CA MET A 26 -8.04 -11.42 -6.85
C MET A 26 -8.18 -9.95 -6.43
N GLY A 27 -9.12 -9.65 -5.51
CA GLY A 27 -9.30 -8.29 -5.02
C GLY A 27 -8.03 -7.70 -4.38
N GLU A 28 -7.26 -8.49 -3.63
CA GLU A 28 -5.97 -8.05 -3.09
C GLU A 28 -4.88 -7.86 -4.16
N ARG A 29 -4.87 -8.68 -5.21
CA ARG A 29 -3.92 -8.55 -6.33
C ARG A 29 -4.18 -7.28 -7.14
N ASP A 30 -5.44 -7.02 -7.48
CA ASP A 30 -5.84 -5.81 -8.18
C ASP A 30 -5.49 -4.56 -7.35
N THR A 31 -5.76 -4.60 -6.04
CA THR A 31 -5.38 -3.52 -5.11
C THR A 31 -3.86 -3.32 -5.06
N LYS A 32 -3.07 -4.39 -5.05
CA LYS A 32 -1.60 -4.30 -5.02
C LYS A 32 -1.03 -3.74 -6.31
N GLU A 33 -1.57 -4.11 -7.47
CA GLU A 33 -1.14 -3.53 -8.74
C GLU A 33 -1.50 -2.05 -8.84
N GLU A 34 -2.68 -1.63 -8.40
CA GLU A 34 -3.08 -0.22 -8.39
C GLU A 34 -2.21 0.60 -7.44
N ILE A 35 -1.92 0.09 -6.24
CA ILE A 35 -0.99 0.75 -5.31
C ILE A 35 0.41 0.85 -5.91
N ARG A 36 0.89 -0.18 -6.61
CA ARG A 36 2.21 -0.15 -7.27
C ARG A 36 2.24 0.88 -8.41
N LYS A 37 1.15 1.03 -9.16
CA LYS A 37 1.03 2.10 -10.17
C LYS A 37 1.04 3.48 -9.51
N ALA A 38 0.30 3.65 -8.42
CA ALA A 38 0.31 4.89 -7.65
C ALA A 38 1.72 5.20 -7.13
N PHE A 39 2.42 4.23 -6.55
CA PHE A 39 3.81 4.39 -6.08
C PHE A 39 4.74 4.93 -7.17
N LYS A 40 4.64 4.40 -8.39
CA LYS A 40 5.40 4.88 -9.55
C LYS A 40 5.04 6.29 -10.01
N LEU A 41 3.85 6.82 -9.67
CA LEU A 41 3.52 8.22 -9.92
C LEU A 41 4.23 9.16 -8.94
N PHE A 42 4.50 8.68 -7.72
CA PHE A 42 5.28 9.41 -6.73
C PHE A 42 6.78 9.34 -7.06
N ASP A 43 7.36 8.14 -7.20
CA ASP A 43 8.79 7.91 -7.49
C ASP A 43 9.13 8.14 -8.98
N ASP A 44 9.18 9.41 -9.41
CA ASP A 44 9.49 9.79 -10.80
C ASP A 44 10.94 9.55 -11.22
N ASP A 45 11.85 9.48 -10.25
CA ASP A 45 13.27 9.22 -10.44
C ASP A 45 13.65 7.75 -10.34
N GLU A 46 12.66 6.84 -10.22
CA GLU A 46 12.81 5.39 -10.19
C GLU A 46 13.84 4.90 -9.16
N THR A 47 13.89 5.58 -8.01
CA THR A 47 14.80 5.24 -6.90
C THR A 47 14.34 3.98 -6.16
N GLY A 48 13.08 3.59 -6.35
CA GLY A 48 12.42 2.53 -5.59
C GLY A 48 11.87 3.01 -4.24
N LYS A 49 11.90 4.32 -3.99
CA LYS A 49 11.47 4.96 -2.74
C LYS A 49 10.81 6.32 -3.03
N ILE A 50 9.96 6.79 -2.14
CA ILE A 50 9.35 8.12 -2.23
C ILE A 50 10.10 9.02 -1.26
N SER A 51 10.88 9.94 -1.82
CA SER A 51 11.53 10.98 -1.04
C SER A 51 10.57 12.13 -0.72
N PHE A 52 10.95 12.98 0.23
CA PHE A 52 10.25 14.24 0.50
C PHE A 52 10.04 15.10 -0.74
N LYS A 53 11.02 15.13 -1.65
CA LYS A 53 10.93 15.89 -2.89
C LYS A 53 9.84 15.33 -3.81
N ASN A 54 9.72 14.00 -3.91
CA ASN A 54 8.69 13.34 -4.70
C ASN A 54 7.30 13.65 -4.13
N LEU A 55 7.13 13.50 -2.81
CA LEU A 55 5.85 13.78 -2.14
C LEU A 55 5.43 15.25 -2.31
N LYS A 56 6.36 16.19 -2.13
CA LYS A 56 6.13 17.62 -2.32
C LYS A 56 5.78 18.00 -3.77
N ARG A 57 6.39 17.34 -4.75
CA ARG A 57 6.04 17.52 -6.18
C ARG A 57 4.60 17.09 -6.41
N VAL A 58 4.23 15.89 -5.98
CA VAL A 58 2.89 15.34 -6.21
C VAL A 58 1.82 16.16 -5.49
N ALA A 59 2.05 16.59 -4.25
CA ALA A 59 1.13 17.47 -3.53
C ALA A 59 0.82 18.75 -4.32
N LYS A 60 1.85 19.38 -4.90
CA LYS A 60 1.69 20.56 -5.76
C LYS A 60 0.95 20.27 -7.05
N GLU A 61 1.21 19.12 -7.69
CA GLU A 61 0.52 18.73 -8.93
C GLU A 61 -0.96 18.40 -8.70
N LEU A 62 -1.31 17.88 -7.52
CA LEU A 62 -2.70 17.66 -7.10
C LEU A 62 -3.40 18.97 -6.67
N GLY A 63 -2.66 20.08 -6.54
CA GLY A 63 -3.19 21.36 -6.07
C GLY A 63 -3.43 21.42 -4.57
N GLU A 64 -2.92 20.45 -3.81
CA GLU A 64 -2.94 20.42 -2.35
C GLU A 64 -1.88 21.38 -1.80
N ASN A 65 -2.30 22.32 -0.96
CA ASN A 65 -1.39 23.25 -0.29
C ASN A 65 -0.96 22.66 1.06
N MET A 66 -0.05 21.70 1.01
CA MET A 66 0.57 21.13 2.20
C MET A 66 1.86 21.88 2.54
N THR A 67 2.07 22.12 3.83
CA THR A 67 3.31 22.68 4.37
C THR A 67 4.42 21.64 4.36
N ASP A 68 5.67 22.12 4.42
CA ASP A 68 6.83 21.23 4.52
C ASP A 68 6.79 20.40 5.83
N GLU A 69 6.18 20.95 6.88
CA GLU A 69 5.96 20.25 8.16
C GLU A 69 4.95 19.10 8.00
N GLU A 70 3.79 19.33 7.37
CA GLU A 70 2.80 18.28 7.13
C GLU A 70 3.34 17.17 6.23
N LEU A 71 4.11 17.52 5.19
CA LEU A 71 4.75 16.54 4.33
C LEU A 71 5.80 15.72 5.07
N GLN A 72 6.53 16.34 6.01
CA GLN A 72 7.49 15.63 6.85
C GLN A 72 6.77 14.69 7.82
N GLU A 73 5.68 15.13 8.45
CA GLU A 73 4.86 14.28 9.32
C GLU A 73 4.30 13.06 8.57
N MET A 74 3.91 13.20 7.29
CA MET A 74 3.48 12.07 6.47
C MET A 74 4.60 11.05 6.24
N ILE A 75 5.83 11.51 6.04
CA ILE A 75 6.99 10.62 5.93
C ILE A 75 7.26 9.96 7.26
N ASP A 76 7.31 10.71 8.35
CA ASP A 76 7.61 10.19 9.69
C ASP A 76 6.55 9.16 10.16
N GLU A 77 5.28 9.28 9.74
CA GLU A 77 4.27 8.24 10.02
C GLU A 77 4.44 6.99 9.15
N ALA A 78 4.92 7.16 7.91
CA ALA A 78 5.07 6.10 6.93
C ALA A 78 6.41 5.35 7.03
N ASP A 79 7.48 6.04 7.37
CA ASP A 79 8.83 5.53 7.49
C ASP A 79 8.98 4.72 8.79
N ARG A 80 9.12 3.41 8.66
CA ARG A 80 9.30 2.49 9.80
C ARG A 80 10.73 2.03 9.96
N ASP A 81 11.52 2.05 8.90
CA ASP A 81 12.93 1.67 8.97
C ASP A 81 13.84 2.84 9.36
N GLY A 82 13.30 4.07 9.34
CA GLY A 82 13.94 5.30 9.80
C GLY A 82 14.94 5.85 8.78
N ASP A 83 14.79 5.53 7.49
CA ASP A 83 15.70 5.98 6.44
C ASP A 83 15.37 7.36 5.85
N GLY A 84 14.24 7.95 6.26
CA GLY A 84 13.75 9.26 5.83
C GLY A 84 13.04 9.25 4.47
N GLU A 85 12.76 8.08 3.93
CA GLU A 85 12.07 7.86 2.66
C GLU A 85 10.94 6.82 2.87
N ILE A 86 10.05 6.67 1.89
CA ILE A 86 8.96 5.67 1.96
C ILE A 86 9.20 4.60 0.90
N ASN A 87 9.46 3.37 1.32
CA ASN A 87 9.61 2.23 0.41
C ASN A 87 8.26 1.62 -0.03
N GLU A 88 8.28 0.68 -0.99
CA GLU A 88 7.05 0.08 -1.55
C GLU A 88 6.19 -0.61 -0.46
N GLU A 89 6.82 -1.26 0.53
CA GLU A 89 6.10 -1.96 1.60
C GLU A 89 5.44 -0.99 2.59
N GLU A 90 6.11 0.12 2.90
CA GLU A 90 5.59 1.19 3.74
C GLU A 90 4.43 1.92 3.09
N PHE A 91 4.58 2.27 1.81
CA PHE A 91 3.51 2.88 1.03
C PHE A 91 2.31 1.96 0.93
N PHE A 92 2.52 0.66 0.68
CA PHE A 92 1.45 -0.33 0.65
C PHE A 92 0.72 -0.44 1.99
N ARG A 93 1.47 -0.40 3.09
CA ARG A 93 0.89 -0.44 4.44
C ARG A 93 0.03 0.79 4.71
N ILE A 94 0.50 1.98 4.36
CA ILE A 94 -0.26 3.23 4.52
C ILE A 94 -1.51 3.21 3.64
N MET A 95 -1.37 2.85 2.36
CA MET A 95 -2.52 2.76 1.44
C MET A 95 -3.55 1.73 1.90
N LYS A 96 -3.12 0.58 2.44
CA LYS A 96 -4.04 -0.37 3.08
C LYS A 96 -4.69 0.20 4.35
N LYS A 97 -3.94 0.94 5.17
CA LYS A 97 -4.46 1.58 6.40
C LYS A 97 -5.52 2.65 6.09
N THR A 98 -5.32 3.43 5.03
CA THR A 98 -6.20 4.53 4.60
C THR A 98 -7.36 4.04 3.73
N SER A 99 -7.16 2.98 2.92
CA SER A 99 -8.21 2.36 2.08
C SER A 99 -9.03 1.30 2.84
N LEU A 100 -8.81 1.14 4.14
CA LEU A 100 -9.72 0.39 5.00
C LEU A 100 -10.99 1.24 5.19
N PHE A 101 -12.08 0.74 4.60
CA PHE A 101 -13.48 1.10 4.81
C PHE A 101 -13.82 1.80 6.14
#